data_AF-A0A081NYA0-F1
#
_entry.id   AF-A0A081NYA0-F1
#
_cell.length_a   1.000
_cell.length_b   1.000
_cell.length_c   1.000
_cell.angle_alpha   90.00
_cell.angle_beta   90.00
_cell.angle_gamma   90.00
#
_symmetry.space_group_name_H-M   'P 1'
#
loop_
_entity.id
_entity.type
_entity.pdbx_description
1 polymer ?
#
loop_
_entity_poly.entity_id
_entity_poly.type
_entity_poly.pdbx_seq_one_letter_code
_entity_poly.pdbx_strand_id
1 'polypeptide(L)' 'MTEKKVKETSTYTVVRQLRHNDSKFKPGQPVELTEEEAGELLELGAVKVLEQPAEKMKSQGKNQDPEGTPEK' A
#
# COMPACT_ATOMS: atom_id res chain seq x y z
N MET A 1 8.73 26.67 12.82
CA MET A 1 7.39 26.07 13.01
C MET A 1 7.49 24.64 12.55
N THR A 2 7.05 23.71 13.40
CA THR A 2 7.41 22.30 13.47
C THR A 2 7.09 21.52 12.19
N GLU A 3 8.11 20.94 11.58
CA GLU A 3 7.99 19.96 10.50
C GLU A 3 7.17 18.77 11.01
N LYS A 4 5.92 18.65 10.54
CA LYS A 4 5.10 17.46 10.77
C LYS A 4 5.79 16.30 10.05
N LYS A 5 6.58 15.50 10.78
CA LYS A 5 6.96 14.15 10.32
C LYS A 5 5.67 13.41 10.02
N VAL A 6 5.35 13.29 8.74
CA VAL A 6 4.29 12.42 8.26
C VAL A 6 4.74 11.03 8.69
N LYS A 7 4.07 10.45 9.69
CA LYS A 7 4.32 9.06 10.07
C LYS A 7 4.06 8.22 8.82
N GLU A 8 5.03 7.43 8.42
CA GLU A 8 4.90 6.55 7.26
C GLU A 8 3.79 5.53 7.58
N THR A 9 2.64 5.69 6.94
CA THR A 9 1.49 4.80 7.08
C THR A 9 1.39 3.93 5.83
N SER A 10 1.10 2.64 6.04
CA SER A 10 0.89 1.67 4.97
C SER A 10 -0.53 1.13 5.02
N THR A 11 -1.03 0.65 3.87
CA THR A 11 -2.38 0.09 3.76
C THR A 11 -2.37 -1.41 4.04
N TYR A 12 -3.18 -1.83 5.02
CA TYR A 12 -3.37 -3.22 5.41
C TYR A 12 -4.82 -3.64 5.21
N THR A 13 -5.07 -4.93 5.02
CA THR A 13 -6.44 -5.49 4.96
C THR A 13 -6.84 -6.01 6.32
N VAL A 14 -7.97 -5.56 6.82
CA VAL A 14 -8.57 -6.09 8.04
C VAL A 14 -9.03 -7.52 7.80
N VAL A 15 -8.61 -8.48 8.62
CA VAL A 15 -9.05 -9.89 8.51
C VAL A 15 -10.13 -10.26 9.52
N ARG A 16 -10.25 -9.51 10.62
CA ARG A 16 -11.33 -9.63 11.62
C ARG A 16 -11.78 -8.25 12.08
N GLN A 17 -12.99 -8.11 12.63
CA GLN A 17 -13.53 -6.82 13.04
C GLN A 17 -12.53 -6.04 13.92
N LEU A 18 -12.09 -4.87 13.44
CA LEU A 18 -11.07 -4.03 14.07
C LEU A 18 -11.67 -2.67 14.42
N ARG A 19 -11.33 -2.14 15.59
CA ARG A 19 -11.64 -0.77 15.97
C ARG A 19 -10.34 0.01 16.09
N HIS A 20 -10.19 1.07 15.32
CA HIS A 20 -8.97 1.86 15.23
C HIS A 20 -9.33 3.32 14.95
N ASN A 21 -8.70 4.27 15.65
CA ASN A 21 -9.00 5.72 15.54
C ASN A 21 -10.51 6.04 15.53
N ASP A 22 -11.23 5.54 16.55
CA ASP A 22 -12.69 5.64 16.72
C ASP A 22 -13.55 5.06 15.59
N SER A 23 -12.92 4.51 14.56
CA SER A 23 -13.56 3.91 13.40
C SER A 23 -13.62 2.39 13.53
N LYS A 24 -14.69 1.79 13.01
CA LYS A 24 -14.88 0.33 12.99
C LYS A 24 -14.65 -0.17 11.58
N PHE A 25 -13.64 -1.01 11.41
CA PHE A 25 -13.30 -1.66 10.17
C PHE A 25 -13.85 -3.09 10.17
N LYS A 26 -14.47 -3.46 9.04
CA LYS A 26 -14.99 -4.82 8.82
C LYS A 26 -13.89 -5.68 8.19
N PRO A 27 -13.96 -7.02 8.35
CA PRO A 27 -13.12 -7.93 7.58
C PRO A 27 -13.21 -7.63 6.08
N GLY A 28 -12.07 -7.63 5.40
CA GLY A 28 -11.91 -7.28 3.99
C GLY A 28 -11.75 -5.79 3.71
N GLN A 29 -11.93 -4.89 4.69
CA GLN A 29 -11.72 -3.47 4.47
C GLN A 29 -10.23 -3.08 4.55
N PRO A 30 -9.77 -2.14 3.71
CA PRO A 30 -8.46 -1.54 3.86
C PRO A 30 -8.44 -0.60 5.09
N VAL A 31 -7.31 -0.56 5.79
CA VAL A 31 -7.03 0.35 6.89
C VAL A 31 -5.60 0.85 6.77
N GLU A 32 -5.39 2.15 6.99
CA GLU A 32 -4.05 2.75 7.06
C GLU A 32 -3.53 2.65 8.48
N LEU A 33 -2.36 2.05 8.64
CA LEU A 33 -1.73 1.85 9.94
C LEU A 33 -0.25 2.23 9.84
N THR A 34 0.31 2.70 10.94
CA THR A 34 1.76 2.85 11.08
C THR A 34 2.42 1.47 11.23
N GLU A 35 3.72 1.36 10.96
CA GLU A 35 4.44 0.08 11.12
C GLU A 35 4.30 -0.50 12.54
N GLU A 36 4.33 0.35 13.57
CA GLU A 36 4.16 -0.06 14.97
C GLU A 36 2.78 -0.67 15.22
N GLU A 37 1.71 0.04 14.82
CA GLU A 37 0.33 -0.42 15.00
C GLU A 37 0.02 -1.65 14.14
N ALA A 38 0.54 -1.67 12.91
CA ALA A 38 0.41 -2.80 12.02
C ALA A 38 1.13 -4.03 12.57
N GLY A 39 2.31 -3.88 13.18
CA GLY A 39 3.04 -4.98 13.81
C GLY A 39 2.20 -5.71 14.85
N GLU A 40 1.65 -4.98 15.82
CA GLU A 40 0.77 -5.55 16.84
C GLU A 40 -0.46 -6.21 16.22
N LEU A 41 -1.08 -5.57 15.23
CA LEU A 41 -2.28 -6.08 14.58
C LEU A 41 -2.00 -7.28 13.65
N LEU A 42 -0.81 -7.38 13.07
CA LEU A 42 -0.35 -8.52 12.25
C LEU A 42 -0.06 -9.72 13.15
N GLU A 43 0.63 -9.53 14.28
CA GLU A 43 0.90 -10.59 15.26
C GLU A 43 -0.39 -11.14 15.87
N LEU A 44 -1.36 -10.27 16.12
CA LEU A 44 -2.69 -10.65 16.59
C LEU A 44 -3.57 -11.32 15.52
N GLY A 45 -3.12 -11.34 14.26
CA GLY A 45 -3.91 -11.83 13.12
C GLY A 45 -5.19 -11.01 12.90
N ALA A 46 -5.16 -9.71 13.20
CA ALA A 46 -6.27 -8.77 13.04
C ALA A 46 -6.26 -8.06 11.68
N VAL A 47 -5.07 -7.83 11.13
CA VAL A 47 -4.84 -7.32 9.78
C VAL A 47 -3.86 -8.22 9.03
N LYS A 48 -3.82 -8.10 7.71
CA LYS A 48 -2.79 -8.68 6.85
C LYS A 48 -2.25 -7.60 5.92
N VAL A 49 -0.99 -7.71 5.53
CA VAL A 49 -0.44 -6.85 4.47
C VAL A 49 -1.35 -7.01 3.25
N LEU A 50 -1.86 -5.88 2.75
CA LEU A 50 -2.50 -5.89 1.44
C LEU A 50 -1.35 -6.20 0.47
N GLU A 51 -1.27 -7.44 -0.02
CA GLU A 51 -0.50 -7.76 -1.23
C GLU A 51 -1.11 -6.91 -2.34
N GLN A 52 -0.72 -5.64 -2.40
CA GLN A 52 -0.81 -4.91 -3.64
C GLN A 52 0.02 -5.74 -4.61
N PRO A 53 -0.49 -6.06 -5.81
CA PRO A 53 0.37 -6.57 -6.85
C PRO A 53 1.48 -5.53 -6.97
N ALA A 54 2.68 -5.86 -6.51
CA ALA A 54 3.79 -4.91 -6.42
C ALA A 54 3.81 -4.13 -7.73
N GLU A 55 3.40 -2.86 -7.67
CA GLU A 55 3.37 -2.02 -8.84
C GLU A 55 4.82 -2.04 -9.31
N LYS A 56 5.03 -2.61 -10.51
CA LYS A 56 6.37 -2.81 -11.05
C LYS A 56 6.97 -1.43 -11.25
N MET A 57 7.61 -0.91 -10.21
CA MET A 57 8.44 0.26 -10.29
C MET A 57 9.75 -0.20 -10.93
N LYS A 58 9.77 -0.28 -12.26
CA LYS A 58 11.00 -0.17 -13.04
C LYS A 58 10.78 0.69 -14.27
N SER A 59 11.34 1.88 -14.16
CA SER A 59 11.97 2.66 -15.21
C SER A 59 11.10 3.27 -16.30
N GLN A 60 11.00 4.60 -16.23
CA GLN A 60 11.26 5.44 -17.39
C GLN A 60 12.41 4.86 -18.24
N GLY A 61 12.04 4.25 -19.37
CA GLY A 61 12.90 4.02 -20.52
C GLY A 61 12.34 4.86 -21.66
N LYS A 62 12.72 6.13 -21.69
CA LYS A 62 12.50 7.06 -22.81
C LYS A 62 13.54 6.71 -23.88
N ASN A 63 13.12 6.17 -25.03
CA ASN A 63 13.79 6.23 -26.35
C ASN A 63 12.78 5.64 -27.36
N GLN A 64 11.96 6.46 -28.02
CA GLN A 64 12.19 6.93 -29.39
C GLN A 64 12.57 5.82 -30.37
N ASP A 65 11.56 5.24 -31.02
CA ASP A 65 11.69 4.68 -32.35
C ASP A 65 11.04 5.66 -33.33
N PRO A 66 11.82 6.42 -34.13
CA PRO A 66 11.31 7.13 -35.29
C PRO A 66 11.93 6.52 -36.55
N GLU A 67 11.54 5.32 -36.96
CA GLU A 67 11.76 4.81 -38.33
C GLU A 67 10.83 3.60 -38.50
N GLY A 68 9.85 3.57 -39.41
CA GLY A 68 10.00 3.93 -40.81
C GLY A 68 10.60 2.75 -41.57
N THR A 69 9.90 1.61 -41.67
CA THR A 69 10.17 0.63 -42.74
C THR A 69 8.95 -0.26 -43.02
N PRO A 70 8.39 -0.21 -44.23
CA PRO A 70 7.33 -1.12 -44.67
C PRO A 70 7.94 -2.28 -45.46
N GLU A 71 7.79 -3.52 -45.01
CA GLU A 71 7.93 -4.70 -45.88
C GLU A 71 7.04 -5.85 -45.40
N LYS A 72 5.84 -5.97 -45.99
CA LYS A 72 5.47 -7.07 -46.88
C LYS A 72 4.08 -6.89 -47.48
#